data_AF-K9RK79-F1
#
_entry.id   AF-K9RK79-F1
#
_cell.length_a   1.000
_cell.length_b   1.000
_cell.length_c   1.000
_cell.angle_alpha   90.00
_cell.angle_beta   90.00
_cell.angle_gamma   90.00
#
_symmetry.space_group_name_H-M   'P 1'
#
loop_
_entity.id
_entity.type
_entity.pdbx_description
1 polymer ?
#
loop_
_entity_poly.entity_id
_entity_poly.type
_entity_poly.pdbx_seq_one_letter_code
_entity_poly.pdbx_strand_id
1 'polypeptide(L)'
;MNWLKLVIRKCRRIWGLDGNSRWLLLQAFLLLPLVAISLKFWGLKRTQTGLAQLLASAKNPVENSLRHSQIIKTIAMVRLAARYYQPWANCLKKSLVLWGLLAHQGIESELRIGVQREAMKFEAHAWVECEGFVLNDTPDVRDRYAMFERAIEVNLS
;
A
#
# COMPACT_ATOMS: atom_id res chain seq x y z
N MET A 1 6.47 -25.19 -14.99
CA MET A 1 5.94 -24.19 -14.03
C MET A 1 6.63 -22.83 -14.24
N ASN A 2 6.03 -21.93 -15.01
CA ASN A 2 6.67 -20.67 -15.47
C ASN A 2 5.80 -19.43 -15.19
N TRP A 3 5.45 -19.16 -13.93
CA TRP A 3 4.67 -17.96 -13.55
C TRP A 3 5.54 -16.77 -13.08
N LEU A 4 6.81 -17.01 -12.73
CA LEU A 4 7.77 -15.99 -12.29
C LEU A 4 8.32 -15.09 -13.42
N LYS A 5 8.22 -15.52 -14.69
CA LYS A 5 8.77 -14.76 -15.84
C LYS A 5 7.85 -13.66 -16.38
N LEU A 6 6.56 -13.66 -16.02
CA LEU A 6 5.57 -12.73 -16.57
C LEU A 6 5.55 -11.37 -15.84
N VAL A 7 5.80 -11.36 -14.53
CA VAL A 7 5.74 -10.13 -13.71
C VAL A 7 7.03 -9.29 -13.83
N ILE A 8 8.17 -9.94 -14.07
CA ILE A 8 9.49 -9.29 -14.02
C ILE A 8 9.94 -8.73 -15.39
N ARG A 9 9.45 -9.25 -16.53
CA ARG A 9 9.87 -8.78 -17.87
C ARG A 9 9.20 -7.51 -18.39
N LYS A 10 8.16 -6.98 -17.73
CA LYS A 10 7.45 -5.77 -18.18
C LYS A 10 7.82 -4.49 -17.41
N CYS A 11 8.91 -4.51 -16.64
CA CYS A 11 9.58 -3.30 -16.11
C CYS A 11 10.14 -2.36 -17.21
N ARG A 12 10.03 -2.70 -18.50
CA ARG A 12 10.58 -1.90 -19.60
C ARG A 12 9.69 -0.72 -20.04
N ARG A 13 8.52 -0.51 -19.43
CA ARG A 13 7.55 0.53 -19.84
C ARG A 13 7.32 1.61 -18.78
N ILE A 14 8.37 1.97 -18.03
CA ILE A 14 8.40 3.19 -17.20
C ILE A 14 8.79 4.41 -18.08
N TRP A 15 9.13 4.20 -19.35
CA TRP A 15 9.63 5.22 -20.29
C TRP A 15 8.55 6.12 -20.93
N GLY A 16 7.53 6.45 -20.15
CA GLY A 16 6.48 7.38 -20.53
C GLY A 16 5.64 7.75 -19.32
N LEU A 17 6.30 8.16 -18.22
CA LEU A 17 5.61 8.64 -17.02
C LEU A 17 4.79 9.90 -17.40
N ASP A 18 3.53 9.65 -17.73
CA ASP A 18 2.45 10.63 -17.78
C ASP A 18 2.48 11.53 -16.53
N GLY A 19 2.09 12.81 -16.65
CA GLY A 19 2.22 13.82 -15.59
C GLY A 19 1.60 13.37 -14.27
N ASN A 20 0.49 12.63 -14.33
CA ASN A 20 -0.18 12.07 -13.17
C ASN A 20 0.68 11.06 -12.39
N SER A 21 1.52 10.28 -13.08
CA SER A 21 2.41 9.31 -12.41
C SER A 21 3.54 9.99 -11.64
N ARG A 22 4.04 11.13 -12.14
CA ARG A 22 5.03 11.95 -11.43
C ARG A 22 4.45 12.55 -10.16
N TRP A 23 3.20 13.00 -10.23
CA TRP A 23 2.50 13.52 -9.05
C TRP A 23 2.27 12.42 -8.00
N LEU A 24 1.80 11.23 -8.40
CA LEU A 24 1.66 10.07 -7.51
C LEU A 24 2.99 9.68 -6.87
N LEU A 25 4.09 9.75 -7.62
CA LEU A 25 5.42 9.48 -7.10
C LEU A 25 5.79 10.51 -6.02
N LEU A 26 5.63 11.81 -6.30
CA LEU A 26 5.88 12.88 -5.32
C LEU A 26 5.03 12.73 -4.06
N GLN A 27 3.74 12.39 -4.21
CA GLN A 27 2.86 12.10 -3.08
C GLN A 27 3.41 10.95 -2.23
N ALA A 28 3.81 9.83 -2.86
CA ALA A 28 4.41 8.71 -2.15
C ALA A 28 5.72 9.10 -1.44
N PHE A 29 6.57 9.92 -2.09
CA PHE A 29 7.80 10.45 -1.51
C PHE A 29 7.57 11.32 -0.27
N LEU A 30 6.51 12.13 -0.26
CA LEU A 30 6.16 12.99 0.89
C LEU A 30 5.44 12.21 2.00
N LEU A 31 4.53 11.30 1.63
CA LEU A 31 3.73 10.54 2.60
C LEU A 31 4.54 9.50 3.35
N LEU A 32 5.55 8.87 2.72
CA LEU A 32 6.39 7.86 3.38
C LEU A 32 7.10 8.38 4.66
N PRO A 33 7.85 9.49 4.63
CA PRO A 33 8.46 10.04 5.84
C PRO A 33 7.41 10.58 6.81
N LEU A 34 6.32 11.18 6.33
CA LEU A 34 5.24 11.67 7.18
C LEU A 34 4.60 10.53 7.98
N VAL A 35 4.26 9.42 7.32
CA VAL A 35 3.74 8.20 7.96
C VAL A 35 4.77 7.60 8.90
N ALA A 36 6.06 7.57 8.53
CA ALA A 36 7.11 7.06 9.40
C ALA A 36 7.25 7.86 10.71
N ILE A 37 7.21 9.20 10.62
CA ILE A 37 7.24 10.11 11.76
C ILE A 37 5.97 9.92 12.60
N SER A 38 4.80 10.00 11.98
CA SER A 38 3.50 9.83 12.64
C SER A 38 3.41 8.50 13.40
N LEU A 39 3.81 7.38 12.77
CA LEU A 39 3.83 6.07 13.42
C LEU A 39 4.73 6.03 14.65
N LYS A 40 5.89 6.69 14.60
CA LYS A 40 6.85 6.72 15.70
C LYS A 40 6.31 7.50 16.90
N PHE A 41 5.57 8.57 16.68
CA PHE A 41 5.09 9.45 17.75
C PHE A 41 3.69 9.08 18.27
N TRP A 42 2.79 8.62 17.40
CA TRP A 42 1.36 8.49 17.72
C TRP A 42 0.79 7.09 17.57
N GLY A 43 1.54 6.17 16.93
CA GLY A 43 1.12 4.80 16.69
C GLY A 43 0.14 4.63 15.53
N LEU A 44 -0.14 3.36 15.20
CA LEU A 44 -0.84 2.96 13.98
C LEU A 44 -2.24 3.56 13.81
N LYS A 45 -3.10 3.44 14.84
CA LYS A 45 -4.50 3.88 14.73
C LYS A 45 -4.61 5.37 14.41
N ARG A 46 -3.83 6.21 15.10
CA ARG A 46 -3.81 7.66 14.87
C ARG A 46 -3.27 8.02 13.50
N THR A 47 -2.19 7.35 13.06
CA THR A 47 -1.65 7.56 11.71
C THR A 47 -2.67 7.18 10.64
N GLN A 48 -3.37 6.05 10.81
CA GLN A 48 -4.37 5.59 9.87
C GLN A 48 -5.56 6.56 9.79
N THR A 49 -6.12 6.98 10.92
CA THR A 49 -7.22 7.96 10.96
C THR A 49 -6.81 9.31 10.38
N GLY A 50 -5.65 9.84 10.78
CA GLY A 50 -5.16 11.12 10.27
C GLY A 50 -4.87 11.07 8.76
N LEU A 51 -4.33 9.96 8.27
CA LEU A 51 -4.11 9.75 6.84
C LEU A 51 -5.43 9.65 6.08
N ALA A 52 -6.41 8.94 6.61
CA ALA A 52 -7.75 8.84 6.02
C ALA A 52 -8.40 10.21 5.91
N GLN A 53 -8.34 11.02 6.97
CA GLN A 53 -8.90 12.38 7.00
C GLN A 53 -8.17 13.32 6.03
N LEU A 54 -6.83 13.27 6.01
CA LEU A 54 -6.02 14.10 5.12
C LEU A 54 -6.29 13.80 3.64
N LEU A 55 -6.61 12.55 3.32
CA LEU A 55 -6.83 12.07 1.97
C LEU A 55 -8.32 11.90 1.60
N ALA A 56 -9.25 12.15 2.52
CA ALA A 56 -10.69 12.02 2.29
C ALA A 56 -11.24 13.05 1.28
N SER A 57 -10.50 14.13 1.03
CA SER A 57 -10.96 15.30 0.27
C SER A 57 -11.10 15.08 -1.25
N ALA A 58 -10.78 13.90 -1.79
CA ALA A 58 -10.80 13.65 -3.23
C ALA A 58 -11.53 12.36 -3.63
N LYS A 59 -12.79 12.18 -3.21
CA LYS A 59 -13.66 11.13 -3.77
C LYS A 59 -14.14 11.49 -5.19
N ASN A 60 -13.22 11.61 -6.14
CA ASN A 60 -13.61 11.47 -7.54
C ASN A 60 -13.61 9.97 -7.83
N PRO A 61 -14.78 9.31 -7.95
CA PRO A 61 -14.83 7.89 -8.24
C PRO A 61 -14.08 7.63 -9.55
N VAL A 62 -13.03 6.82 -9.48
CA VAL A 62 -12.30 6.37 -10.66
C VAL A 62 -13.24 5.51 -11.50
N GLU A 63 -13.33 5.83 -12.79
CA GLU A 63 -14.08 5.03 -13.74
C GLU A 63 -13.59 3.58 -13.73
N ASN A 64 -14.51 2.61 -13.67
CA ASN A 64 -14.20 1.18 -13.55
C ASN A 64 -13.24 0.68 -14.64
N SER A 65 -13.31 1.26 -15.84
CA SER A 65 -12.45 0.95 -16.99
C SER A 65 -10.95 1.26 -16.71
N LEU A 66 -10.66 2.25 -15.87
CA LEU A 66 -9.30 2.70 -15.55
C LEU A 66 -8.81 2.21 -14.17
N ARG A 67 -9.70 1.71 -13.32
CA ARG A 67 -9.42 1.30 -11.94
C ARG A 67 -8.22 0.37 -11.82
N HIS A 68 -8.17 -0.70 -12.61
CA HIS A 68 -7.06 -1.67 -12.60
C HIS A 68 -5.72 -1.04 -12.95
N SER A 69 -5.69 -0.21 -13.99
CA SER A 69 -4.47 0.52 -14.40
C SER A 69 -4.01 1.50 -13.32
N GLN A 70 -4.96 2.19 -12.67
CA GLN A 70 -4.68 3.12 -11.57
C GLN A 70 -4.05 2.39 -10.37
N ILE A 71 -4.62 1.25 -9.96
CA ILE A 71 -4.08 0.41 -8.87
C ILE A 71 -2.63 0.02 -9.16
N ILE A 72 -2.36 -0.52 -10.35
CA ILE A 72 -1.02 -0.97 -10.75
C ILE A 72 -0.02 0.19 -10.74
N LYS A 73 -0.42 1.37 -11.24
CA LYS A 73 0.41 2.58 -11.22
C LYS A 73 0.73 3.02 -9.78
N THR A 74 -0.27 3.08 -8.91
CA THR A 74 -0.10 3.47 -7.51
C THR A 74 0.85 2.51 -6.79
N ILE A 75 0.67 1.20 -6.94
CA ILE A 75 1.58 0.18 -6.39
C ILE A 75 3.02 0.42 -6.88
N ALA A 76 3.20 0.62 -8.19
CA ALA A 76 4.52 0.83 -8.78
C ALA A 76 5.21 2.09 -8.23
N MET A 77 4.47 3.21 -8.10
CA MET A 77 5.02 4.47 -7.60
C MET A 77 5.37 4.41 -6.12
N VAL A 78 4.51 3.79 -5.28
CA VAL A 78 4.82 3.58 -3.86
C VAL A 78 6.04 2.67 -3.70
N ARG A 79 6.13 1.58 -4.48
CA ARG A 79 7.32 0.69 -4.47
C ARG A 79 8.57 1.42 -4.93
N LEU A 80 8.47 2.30 -5.93
CA LEU A 80 9.59 3.11 -6.41
C LEU A 80 10.04 4.10 -5.34
N ALA A 81 9.14 4.91 -4.77
CA ALA A 81 9.47 5.86 -3.72
C ALA A 81 10.11 5.16 -2.51
N ALA A 82 9.56 4.02 -2.08
CA ALA A 82 10.07 3.27 -0.95
C ALA A 82 11.51 2.77 -1.12
N ARG A 83 11.99 2.56 -2.36
CA ARG A 83 13.39 2.16 -2.60
C ARG A 83 14.39 3.25 -2.20
N TYR A 84 14.00 4.52 -2.29
CA TYR A 84 14.86 5.65 -1.91
C TYR A 84 14.98 5.82 -0.40
N TYR A 85 14.03 5.29 0.36
CA TYR A 85 14.00 5.39 1.82
C TYR A 85 14.36 4.07 2.52
N GLN A 86 14.97 3.12 1.82
CA GLN A 86 15.43 1.86 2.42
C GLN A 86 16.65 2.14 3.31
N PRO A 87 16.74 1.63 4.56
CA PRO A 87 15.89 0.60 5.20
C PRO A 87 14.67 1.12 6.01
N TRP A 88 14.36 2.41 5.96
CA TRP A 88 13.39 3.04 6.85
C TRP A 88 11.94 2.84 6.40
N ALA A 89 11.70 2.55 5.12
CA ALA A 89 10.41 2.15 4.58
C ALA A 89 10.20 0.63 4.74
N ASN A 90 9.68 0.20 5.90
CA ASN A 90 9.26 -1.19 6.12
C ASN A 90 7.89 -1.49 5.47
N CYS A 91 7.47 -2.75 5.49
CA CYS A 91 6.20 -3.20 4.90
C CYS A 91 5.00 -2.39 5.41
N LEU A 92 4.91 -2.13 6.72
CA LEU A 92 3.82 -1.35 7.32
C LEU A 92 3.68 0.06 6.72
N LYS A 93 4.80 0.81 6.63
CA LYS A 93 4.78 2.16 6.06
C LYS A 93 4.35 2.16 4.59
N LYS A 94 4.85 1.20 3.80
CA LYS A 94 4.47 1.05 2.38
C LYS A 94 2.97 0.75 2.24
N SER A 95 2.46 -0.16 3.06
CA SER A 95 1.06 -0.58 3.03
C SER A 95 0.12 0.55 3.46
N LEU A 96 0.47 1.33 4.49
CA LEU A 96 -0.28 2.51 4.90
C LEU A 96 -0.36 3.58 3.80
N VAL A 97 0.78 3.92 3.20
CA VAL A 97 0.81 4.92 2.11
C VAL A 97 0.02 4.43 0.90
N LEU A 98 0.15 3.16 0.53
CA LEU A 98 -0.63 2.58 -0.56
C LEU A 98 -2.13 2.63 -0.25
N TRP A 99 -2.55 2.18 0.93
CA TRP A 99 -3.94 2.20 1.37
C TRP A 99 -4.53 3.61 1.33
N GLY A 100 -3.82 4.60 1.87
CA GLY A 100 -4.27 6.00 1.85
C GLY A 100 -4.40 6.56 0.45
N LEU A 101 -3.42 6.30 -0.44
CA LEU A 101 -3.49 6.76 -1.83
C LEU A 101 -4.60 6.09 -2.63
N LEU A 102 -4.90 4.82 -2.38
CA LEU A 102 -6.04 4.13 -3.00
C LEU A 102 -7.36 4.72 -2.49
N ALA A 103 -7.49 4.98 -1.19
CA ALA A 103 -8.66 5.64 -0.63
C ALA A 103 -8.86 7.06 -1.23
N HIS A 104 -7.79 7.83 -1.39
CA HIS A 104 -7.79 9.13 -2.08
C HIS A 104 -8.23 9.03 -3.56
N GLN A 105 -8.09 7.86 -4.17
CA GLN A 105 -8.51 7.60 -5.56
C GLN A 105 -9.94 7.02 -5.62
N GLY A 106 -10.66 6.98 -4.49
CA GLY A 106 -11.98 6.35 -4.40
C GLY A 106 -11.93 4.82 -4.56
N ILE A 107 -10.77 4.19 -4.37
CA ILE A 107 -10.59 2.75 -4.46
C ILE A 107 -10.63 2.18 -3.04
N GLU A 108 -11.71 1.49 -2.73
CA GLU A 108 -11.87 0.80 -1.45
C GLU A 108 -10.84 -0.34 -1.34
N SER A 109 -10.06 -0.30 -0.26
CA SER A 109 -9.01 -1.26 0.02
C SER A 109 -8.81 -1.38 1.54
N GLU A 110 -8.25 -2.51 1.95
CA GLU A 110 -8.08 -2.87 3.34
C GLU A 110 -6.61 -3.05 3.67
N LEU A 111 -6.16 -2.37 4.73
CA LEU A 111 -4.85 -2.62 5.32
C LEU A 111 -4.92 -3.87 6.19
N ARG A 112 -4.14 -4.89 5.83
CA ARG A 112 -4.03 -6.14 6.58
C ARG A 112 -2.68 -6.23 7.29
N ILE A 113 -2.70 -6.73 8.52
CA ILE A 113 -1.50 -7.00 9.32
C ILE A 113 -1.58 -8.45 9.78
N GLY A 114 -0.57 -9.23 9.44
CA GLY A 114 -0.43 -10.62 9.82
C GLY A 114 0.84 -10.83 10.64
N VAL A 115 0.84 -11.91 11.41
CA VAL A 115 2.00 -12.34 12.18
C VAL A 115 2.31 -13.79 11.89
N GLN A 116 3.58 -14.10 11.77
CA GLN A 116 4.07 -15.47 11.68
C GLN A 116 4.85 -15.75 12.97
N ARG A 117 4.55 -16.89 13.59
CA ARG A 117 5.29 -17.39 14.72
C ARG A 117 5.94 -18.71 14.30
N GLU A 118 7.19 -18.63 13.88
CA GLU A 118 7.96 -19.80 13.50
C GLU A 118 9.04 -20.02 14.56
N ALA A 119 8.90 -21.11 15.33
CA ALA A 119 9.76 -21.56 16.44
C ALA A 119 10.13 -20.47 17.49
N MET A 120 11.02 -19.55 17.15
CA MET A 120 11.55 -18.49 18.04
C MET A 120 11.53 -17.07 17.44
N LYS A 121 10.98 -16.87 16.23
CA LYS A 121 10.86 -15.52 15.64
C LYS A 121 9.39 -15.13 15.49
N PHE A 122 9.08 -13.96 16.04
CA PHE A 122 7.82 -13.27 15.81
C PHE A 122 8.05 -12.25 14.69
N GLU A 123 7.49 -12.52 13.51
CA GLU A 123 7.58 -11.62 12.37
C GLU A 123 6.21 -11.03 12.06
N ALA A 124 6.10 -9.70 12.16
CA ALA A 124 4.91 -8.97 11.75
C ALA A 124 5.07 -8.48 10.31
N HIS A 125 4.02 -8.67 9.51
CA HIS A 125 3.98 -8.25 8.12
C HIS A 125 2.68 -7.51 7.82
N ALA A 126 2.73 -6.62 6.83
CA ALA A 126 1.58 -5.79 6.49
C ALA A 126 1.44 -5.65 4.98
N TRP A 127 0.23 -5.83 4.48
CA TRP A 127 -0.11 -5.72 3.05
C TRP A 127 -1.46 -5.01 2.86
N VAL A 128 -1.79 -4.71 1.62
CA VAL A 128 -3.08 -4.12 1.24
C VAL A 128 -3.84 -5.09 0.36
N GLU A 129 -5.14 -5.20 0.60
CA GLU A 129 -6.08 -5.98 -0.20
C GLU A 129 -7.16 -5.10 -0.82
N CYS A 130 -7.61 -5.43 -2.02
CA CYS A 130 -8.74 -4.78 -2.67
C CYS A 130 -9.60 -5.88 -3.29
N GLU A 131 -10.88 -5.94 -2.90
CA GLU A 131 -11.83 -6.98 -3.38
C GLU A 131 -11.27 -8.41 -3.21
N GLY A 132 -10.56 -8.66 -2.10
CA GLY A 132 -9.96 -9.95 -1.81
C GLY A 132 -8.61 -10.22 -2.51
N PHE A 133 -8.11 -9.33 -3.38
CA PHE A 133 -6.81 -9.47 -4.04
C PHE A 133 -5.70 -8.75 -3.28
N VAL A 134 -4.57 -9.44 -3.07
CA VAL A 134 -3.35 -8.87 -2.46
C VAL A 134 -2.63 -7.97 -3.47
N LEU A 135 -2.33 -6.73 -3.08
CA LEU A 135 -1.83 -5.71 -4.00
C LEU A 135 -0.31 -5.50 -3.94
N ASN A 136 0.28 -5.49 -2.76
CA ASN A 136 1.70 -5.16 -2.56
C ASN A 136 2.54 -6.30 -2.00
N ASP A 137 2.00 -7.51 -2.02
CA ASP A 137 2.70 -8.75 -1.70
C ASP A 137 2.34 -9.86 -2.69
N THR A 138 2.83 -11.06 -2.41
CA THR A 138 2.51 -12.31 -3.06
C THR A 138 1.13 -12.84 -2.64
N PRO A 139 0.39 -13.54 -3.53
CA PRO A 139 -0.94 -14.06 -3.20
C PRO A 139 -0.96 -15.04 -2.01
N ASP A 140 0.12 -15.80 -1.81
CA ASP A 140 0.29 -16.77 -0.72
C ASP A 140 0.58 -16.12 0.65
N VAL A 141 0.65 -14.79 0.73
CA VAL A 141 0.91 -14.08 2.01
C VAL A 141 -0.11 -14.45 3.09
N ARG A 142 -1.34 -14.78 2.70
CA ARG A 142 -2.41 -15.20 3.63
C ARG A 142 -2.14 -16.56 4.26
N ASP A 143 -1.45 -17.43 3.54
CA ASP A 143 -1.13 -18.78 4.01
C ASP A 143 0.12 -18.76 4.92
N ARG A 144 0.99 -17.75 4.74
CA ARG A 144 2.24 -17.59 5.50
C ARG A 144 2.07 -16.82 6.81
N TYR A 145 1.11 -15.90 6.89
CA TYR A 145 0.91 -15.06 8.07
C TYR A 145 -0.52 -15.23 8.61
N ALA A 146 -0.63 -15.62 9.89
CA ALA A 146 -1.91 -15.61 10.57
C ALA A 146 -2.41 -14.17 10.69
N MET A 147 -3.60 -13.88 10.16
CA MET A 147 -4.19 -12.55 10.20
C MET A 147 -4.61 -12.21 11.64
N PHE A 148 -4.40 -10.96 12.06
CA PHE A 148 -5.18 -10.44 13.18
C PHE A 148 -6.66 -10.35 12.74
N GLU A 149 -7.55 -11.00 13.48
CA GLU A 149 -8.98 -11.24 13.16
C GLU A 149 -9.84 -9.98 12.94
N ARG A 150 -9.31 -8.77 13.13
CA ARG A 150 -9.99 -7.53 12.77
C ARG A 150 -9.14 -6.74 11.80
N ALA A 151 -9.66 -6.51 10.59
CA ALA A 151 -9.29 -5.32 9.83
C ALA A 151 -9.42 -4.13 10.78
N ILE A 152 -8.43 -3.24 10.80
CA ILE A 152 -8.54 -2.00 11.57
C ILE A 152 -9.49 -1.11 10.77
N GLU A 153 -10.78 -1.35 10.96
CA GLU A 153 -11.87 -0.55 10.44
C GLU A 153 -11.75 0.84 11.04
N VAL A 154 -11.40 1.82 10.21
CA VAL A 154 -11.56 3.22 10.56
C VAL A 154 -12.97 3.58 10.14
N ASN A 155 -13.87 3.66 11.11
CA ASN A 155 -15.18 4.26 10.89
C ASN A 155 -14.97 5.72 10.49
N LEU A 156 -15.17 6.01 9.20
CA LEU A 156 -15.28 7.36 8.67
C LEU A 156 -16.71 7.83 8.94
N SER A 157 -16.97 8.28 10.18
CA SER A 157 -18.18 9.00 10.57
C SER A 157 -18.10 10.45 10.15
#